data_AF-A0A922CX07-F1
#
_entry.id   AF-A0A922CX07-F1
#
_cell.length_a   1.000
_cell.length_b   1.000
_cell.length_c   1.000
_cell.angle_alpha   90.00
_cell.angle_beta   90.00
_cell.angle_gamma   90.00
#
_symmetry.space_group_name_H-M   'P 1'
#
loop_
_entity.id
_entity.type
_entity.pdbx_description
1 polymer ?
#
loop_
_entity_poly.entity_id
_entity_poly.type
_entity_poly.pdbx_seq_one_letter_code
_entity_poly.pdbx_strand_id
1 'polypeptide(L)'
;MFSARYETYKATLKKIPATRLSRLTEALANYDPVLNEYFFDRHPGVFAQVLNYYRTGKLHYPTNVCGPLFEEELEFWGLDSNQNTI
;
A
#
# COMPACT_ATOMS: atom_id res chain seq x y z
N MET A 1 -3.20 14.64 13.89
CA MET A 1 -3.03 13.77 12.71
C MET A 1 -2.58 12.42 13.24
N PHE A 2 -3.41 11.39 13.16
CA PHE A 2 -3.10 10.09 13.76
C PHE A 2 -2.18 9.30 12.84
N SER A 3 -0.97 8.98 13.29
CA SER A 3 -0.14 7.98 12.61
C SER A 3 -0.71 6.58 12.88
N ALA A 4 -0.58 5.69 11.89
CA ALA A 4 -0.95 4.30 12.03
C ALA A 4 0.25 3.43 11.63
N ARG A 5 0.60 2.48 12.50
CA ARG A 5 1.65 1.48 12.25
C ARG A 5 1.00 0.20 11.76
N TYR A 6 1.55 -0.37 10.69
CA TYR A 6 1.07 -1.59 10.08
C TYR A 6 2.19 -2.61 9.96
N GLU A 7 1.87 -3.88 10.21
CA GLU A 7 2.82 -4.98 10.16
C GLU A 7 2.31 -6.10 9.25
N THR A 8 3.22 -6.66 8.47
CA THR A 8 2.92 -7.74 7.53
C THR A 8 4.20 -8.49 7.14
N TYR A 9 4.06 -9.66 6.53
CA TYR A 9 5.19 -10.42 6.01
C TYR A 9 5.69 -9.85 4.68
N LYS A 10 7.01 -9.89 4.45
CA LYS A 10 7.60 -9.59 3.13
C LYS A 10 6.94 -10.41 2.02
N ALA A 11 6.63 -11.68 2.28
CA ALA A 11 5.92 -12.56 1.34
C ALA A 11 4.52 -12.05 0.96
N THR A 12 3.78 -11.42 1.89
CA THR A 12 2.49 -10.80 1.59
C THR A 12 2.63 -9.69 0.56
N LEU A 13 3.65 -8.84 0.70
CA LEU A 13 3.90 -7.74 -0.24
C LEU A 13 4.33 -8.22 -1.63
N LYS A 14 4.83 -9.46 -1.75
CA LYS A 14 5.20 -10.06 -3.03
C LYS A 14 4.03 -10.71 -3.77
N LYS A 15 2.86 -10.87 -3.14
CA LYS A 15 1.67 -11.49 -3.77
C LYS A 15 1.13 -10.69 -4.96
N ILE A 16 1.32 -9.37 -4.96
CA ILE A 16 0.94 -8.49 -6.06
C ILE A 16 2.22 -7.81 -6.58
N PRO A 17 2.82 -8.33 -7.67
CA PRO A 17 4.08 -7.81 -8.21
C PRO A 17 3.91 -6.42 -8.85
N ALA A 18 5.02 -5.80 -9.24
CA ALA A 18 5.07 -4.48 -9.93
C ALA A 18 4.51 -3.26 -9.14
N THR A 19 3.97 -3.47 -7.95
CA THR A 19 3.48 -2.41 -7.04
C THR A 19 4.61 -1.68 -6.30
N ARG A 20 4.30 -0.58 -5.62
CA ARG A 20 5.26 0.13 -4.74
C ARG A 20 5.71 -0.76 -3.57
N LEU A 21 4.77 -1.45 -2.92
CA LEU A 21 5.08 -2.27 -1.75
C LEU A 21 5.83 -3.56 -2.10
N SER A 22 5.63 -4.12 -3.30
CA SER A 22 6.43 -5.26 -3.76
C SER A 22 7.90 -4.90 -4.03
N ARG A 23 8.21 -3.61 -4.19
CA ARG A 23 9.54 -3.08 -4.52
C ARG A 23 10.28 -2.44 -3.34
N LEU A 24 9.78 -2.61 -2.11
CA LEU A 24 10.48 -2.09 -0.93
C LEU A 24 11.88 -2.68 -0.79
N THR A 25 12.86 -1.80 -0.60
CA THR A 25 14.26 -2.12 -0.28
C THR A 25 14.78 -1.13 0.74
N GLU A 26 15.83 -1.51 1.47
CA GLU A 26 16.47 -0.67 2.49
C GLU A 26 17.22 0.54 1.90
N ALA A 27 17.37 0.58 0.56
CA ALA A 27 17.96 1.71 -0.15
C ALA A 27 16.97 2.86 -0.41
N LEU A 28 15.68 2.66 -0.12
CA LEU A 28 14.67 3.70 -0.31
C LEU A 28 14.82 4.79 0.75
N ALA A 29 14.66 6.05 0.33
CA ALA A 29 14.79 7.21 1.22
C ALA A 29 13.78 7.25 2.37
N ASN A 30 12.70 6.48 2.28
CA ASN A 30 11.66 6.40 3.29
C ASN A 30 11.79 5.19 4.22
N TYR A 31 12.92 4.46 4.16
CA TYR A 31 13.28 3.42 5.12
C TYR A 31 14.05 4.02 6.30
N ASP A 32 13.62 3.72 7.53
CA ASP A 32 14.31 4.04 8.77
C ASP A 32 15.10 2.81 9.24
N PRO A 33 16.45 2.85 9.23
CA PRO A 33 17.28 1.72 9.65
C PRO A 33 17.35 1.53 11.17
N VAL A 34 17.00 2.55 11.97
CA VAL A 34 16.99 2.46 13.44
C VAL A 34 15.76 1.70 13.89
N LEU A 35 14.60 2.02 13.30
CA LEU A 35 13.32 1.38 13.63
C LEU A 35 13.02 0.15 12.75
N ASN A 36 13.78 -0.05 11.67
CA ASN A 36 13.56 -1.08 10.66
C ASN A 36 12.14 -1.03 10.07
N GLU A 37 11.72 0.17 9.67
CA GLU A 37 10.37 0.41 9.16
C GLU A 37 10.37 1.38 7.97
N TYR A 38 9.23 1.46 7.26
CA TYR A 38 9.04 2.39 6.16
C TYR A 38 8.01 3.44 6.56
N PHE A 39 8.32 4.71 6.33
CA PHE A 39 7.40 5.81 6.54
C PHE A 39 6.71 6.23 5.24
N PHE A 40 5.42 6.52 5.33
CA PHE A 40 4.62 7.06 4.23
C PHE A 40 3.66 8.09 4.79
N ASP A 41 3.79 9.35 4.37
CA ASP A 41 2.86 10.42 4.72
C ASP A 41 1.61 10.34 3.81
N ARG A 42 0.79 9.31 4.02
CA ARG A 42 -0.38 8.95 3.19
C ARG A 42 -1.58 8.62 4.07
N HIS A 43 -2.76 8.44 3.45
CA HIS A 43 -4.01 8.26 4.18
C HIS A 43 -4.10 6.90 4.90
N PRO A 44 -4.04 6.85 6.25
CA PRO A 44 -3.90 5.59 6.98
C PRO A 44 -5.11 4.68 6.81
N GLY A 45 -6.33 5.22 6.70
CA GLY A 45 -7.55 4.44 6.51
C GLY A 45 -7.63 3.76 5.13
N VAL A 46 -7.00 4.35 4.10
CA VAL A 46 -6.96 3.75 2.76
C VAL A 46 -5.86 2.69 2.70
N PHE A 47 -4.72 2.95 3.35
CA PHE A 47 -3.65 1.97 3.45
C PHE A 47 -4.10 0.63 4.05
N ALA A 48 -5.05 0.66 5.00
CA ALA A 48 -5.64 -0.57 5.53
C ALA A 48 -6.30 -1.43 4.42
N GLN A 49 -7.00 -0.81 3.47
CA GLN A 49 -7.62 -1.51 2.34
C GLN A 49 -6.58 -2.01 1.34
N VAL A 50 -5.57 -1.18 1.05
CA VAL A 50 -4.41 -1.54 0.22
C VAL A 50 -3.74 -2.79 0.78
N LEU A 51 -3.40 -2.82 2.07
CA LEU A 51 -2.75 -3.96 2.71
C LEU A 51 -3.64 -5.20 2.74
N ASN A 52 -4.95 -5.03 2.94
CA ASN A 52 -5.92 -6.13 2.87
C ASN A 52 -6.02 -6.72 1.46
N TYR A 53 -5.82 -5.92 0.41
CA TYR A 53 -5.76 -6.44 -0.95
C TYR A 53 -4.60 -7.42 -1.14
N TYR A 54 -3.39 -7.12 -0.65
CA TYR A 54 -2.28 -8.08 -0.67
C TYR A 54 -2.57 -9.35 0.14
N ARG A 55 -3.32 -9.24 1.24
CA ARG A 55 -3.63 -10.40 2.09
C ARG A 55 -4.64 -11.34 1.42
N THR A 56 -5.67 -10.78 0.81
CA THR A 56 -6.89 -11.51 0.38
C THR A 56 -7.02 -11.69 -1.13
N GLY A 57 -6.33 -10.88 -1.93
CA GLY A 57 -6.53 -10.80 -3.38
C GLY A 57 -7.84 -10.13 -3.79
N LYS A 58 -8.56 -9.47 -2.87
CA LYS A 58 -9.79 -8.74 -3.14
C LYS A 58 -9.66 -7.27 -2.74
N LEU A 59 -9.92 -6.37 -3.68
CA LEU A 59 -9.91 -4.93 -3.41
C LEU A 59 -11.29 -4.48 -2.92
N HIS A 60 -11.35 -3.97 -1.70
CA HIS A 60 -12.58 -3.48 -1.09
C HIS A 60 -12.61 -1.95 -1.10
N TYR A 61 -13.67 -1.38 -1.68
CA TYR A 61 -13.89 0.07 -1.67
C TYR A 61 -14.44 0.49 -0.30
N PRO A 62 -13.74 1.38 0.43
CA PRO A 62 -14.21 1.90 1.71
C PRO A 62 -15.47 2.77 1.52
N THR A 63 -16.45 2.63 2.41
CA THR A 63 -17.69 3.42 2.38
C THR A 63 -17.55 4.83 2.98
N ASN A 64 -16.47 5.07 3.70
CA ASN A 64 -16.20 6.31 4.43
C ASN A 64 -15.12 7.19 3.76
N VAL A 65 -14.69 6.86 2.55
CA VAL A 65 -13.70 7.63 1.77
C VAL A 65 -14.32 7.88 0.39
N CYS A 66 -14.14 9.09 -0.14
CA CYS A 66 -14.63 9.39 -1.49
C CYS A 66 -13.82 8.63 -2.55
N GLY A 67 -14.48 8.28 -3.66
CA GLY A 67 -13.87 7.55 -4.78
C GLY A 67 -12.56 8.17 -5.29
N PRO A 68 -12.51 9.48 -5.58
CA PRO A 68 -11.29 10.12 -6.10
C PRO A 68 -10.08 10.00 -5.17
N LEU A 69 -10.26 10.21 -3.85
CA LEU A 69 -9.17 10.03 -2.88
C LEU A 69 -8.68 8.57 -2.84
N PHE A 70 -9.59 7.61 -2.96
CA PHE A 70 -9.21 6.20 -3.01
C PHE A 70 -8.44 5.88 -4.30
N GLU A 71 -8.85 6.41 -5.45
CA GLU A 71 -8.15 6.25 -6.73
C GLU A 71 -6.75 6.85 -6.71
N GLU A 72 -6.57 8.07 -6.19
CA GLU A 72 -5.26 8.70 -6.01
C GLU A 72 -4.32 7.87 -5.13
N GLU A 73 -4.85 7.23 -4.08
CA GLU A 73 -4.09 6.31 -3.25
C GLU A 73 -3.73 5.03 -4.01
N LEU A 74 -4.67 4.43 -4.74
CA LEU A 74 -4.37 3.23 -5.55
C LEU A 74 -3.29 3.50 -6.60
N GLU A 75 -3.35 4.65 -7.26
CA GLU A 75 -2.31 5.09 -8.18
C GLU A 75 -0.96 5.22 -7.46
N PHE A 76 -0.92 5.90 -6.30
CA PHE A 76 0.28 6.01 -5.50
C PHE A 76 0.88 4.64 -5.14
N TRP A 77 0.06 3.67 -4.74
CA TRP A 77 0.50 2.32 -4.38
C TRP A 77 0.81 1.43 -5.60
N GLY A 78 0.49 1.88 -6.81
CA GLY A 78 0.67 1.16 -8.06
C GLY A 78 -0.31 0.00 -8.22
N LEU A 79 -1.55 0.18 -7.76
CA LEU A 79 -2.63 -0.81 -7.75
C LEU A 79 -3.77 -0.47 -8.72
N ASP A 80 -3.54 0.42 -9.69
CA ASP A 80 -4.56 0.78 -10.67
C ASP A 80 -5.09 -0.48 -11.41
N SER A 81 -6.41 -0.48 -11.56
CA SER A 81 -7.28 -1.45 -12.25
C SER A 81 -6.85 -1.81 -13.68
N ASN A 82 -5.96 -1.02 -14.29
CA ASN A 82 -5.47 -1.22 -15.65
C ASN A 82 -4.24 -2.15 -15.78
N GLN A 83 -3.84 -2.89 -14.74
CA GLN A 83 -2.79 -3.93 -14.86
C GLN A 83 -3.28 -5.27 -15.46
N ASN A 84 -4.35 -5.24 -16.26
CA ASN A 84 -4.59 -6.27 -17.28
C ASN A 84 -4.16 -5.67 -18.62
N THR A 85 -3.37 -6.42 -19.40
CA THR A 85 -2.70 -6.06 -20.68
C THR A 85 -1.36 -5.35 -20.42
N ILE A 86 -0.20 -5.97 -20.58
CA ILE A 86 0.34 -6.76 -21.70
C ILE A 86 1.23 -7.90 -21.17
#